data_AF-A0A2D5VTI6-F1
#
_entry.id   AF-A0A2D5VTI6-F1
#
_cell.length_a   1.000
_cell.length_b   1.000
_cell.length_c   1.000
_cell.angle_alpha   90.00
_cell.angle_beta   90.00
_cell.angle_gamma   90.00
#
_symmetry.space_group_name_H-M   'P 1'
#
loop_
_entity.id
_entity.type
_entity.pdbx_description
1 polymer ?
#
loop_
_entity_poly.entity_id
_entity_poly.type
_entity_poly.pdbx_seq_one_letter_code
_entity_poly.pdbx_strand_id
1 'polypeptide(L)'
;MFVGIKDDSLAILVCDLGVGIPNTIRNHDKDVLSRIASTIGLKNDTDADLIHASTFVKRTRTELGHRGKGGPDLRSIVETFPSALLSIRSNMGRYVLKGKDHRSKAHRNEKQNYIAGTDKREWKSNISESILGTIVEWNLSIKDMKK
;
A
#
# COMPACT_ATOMS: atom_id res chain seq x y z
N MET A 1 -7.43 -14.31 4.97
CA MET A 1 -7.09 -14.00 3.57
C MET A 1 -8.26 -14.42 2.70
N PHE A 2 -8.70 -13.55 1.80
CA PHE A 2 -9.77 -13.81 0.84
C PHE A 2 -9.23 -13.66 -0.58
N VAL A 3 -9.68 -14.51 -1.48
CA VAL A 3 -9.39 -14.43 -2.91
C VAL A 3 -10.68 -14.69 -3.66
N GLY A 4 -10.96 -13.88 -4.68
CA GLY A 4 -12.17 -14.03 -5.47
C GLY A 4 -12.00 -13.46 -6.88
N ILE A 5 -12.78 -14.00 -7.81
CA ILE A 5 -12.88 -13.47 -9.16
C ILE A 5 -14.24 -12.79 -9.29
N LYS A 6 -14.25 -11.56 -9.80
CA LYS A 6 -15.47 -10.82 -10.13
C LYS A 6 -15.21 -9.92 -11.33
N ASP A 7 -16.13 -9.92 -12.29
CA ASP A 7 -16.08 -9.06 -13.48
C ASP A 7 -14.70 -9.11 -14.19
N ASP A 8 -14.22 -10.31 -14.51
CA ASP A 8 -12.91 -10.60 -15.12
C ASP A 8 -11.68 -10.09 -14.32
N SER A 9 -11.87 -9.73 -13.05
CA SER A 9 -10.81 -9.25 -12.18
C SER A 9 -10.59 -10.20 -11.02
N LEU A 10 -9.32 -10.54 -10.75
CA LEU A 10 -8.88 -11.23 -9.55
C LEU A 10 -8.71 -10.21 -8.42
N ALA A 11 -9.37 -10.44 -7.30
CA ALA A 11 -9.21 -9.67 -6.07
C ALA A 11 -8.57 -10.55 -4.99
N ILE A 12 -7.51 -10.06 -4.36
CA ILE A 12 -6.81 -10.69 -3.25
C ILE A 12 -6.84 -9.72 -2.07
N LEU A 13 -7.38 -10.16 -0.93
CA LEU A 13 -7.48 -9.35 0.28
C LEU A 13 -6.83 -10.07 1.46
N VAL A 14 -5.91 -9.39 2.13
CA VAL A 14 -5.31 -9.81 3.38
C VAL A 14 -5.73 -8.83 4.46
N CYS A 15 -6.40 -9.33 5.50
CA CYS A 15 -6.89 -8.53 6.62
C CYS A 15 -6.22 -8.98 7.91
N ASP A 16 -5.87 -8.02 8.76
CA ASP A 16 -5.25 -8.23 10.06
C ASP A 16 -5.86 -7.27 11.10
N LEU A 17 -6.10 -7.78 12.31
CA LEU A 17 -6.65 -7.01 13.46
C LEU A 17 -5.54 -6.50 14.40
N GLY A 18 -4.27 -6.55 13.99
CA GLY A 18 -3.16 -6.02 14.76
C GLY A 18 -3.21 -4.50 14.93
N VAL A 19 -2.19 -3.94 15.57
CA VAL A 19 -2.11 -2.50 15.91
C VAL A 19 -2.08 -1.56 14.69
N GLY A 20 -1.97 -2.10 13.49
CA GLY A 20 -1.88 -1.37 12.23
C GLY A 20 -0.45 -1.00 11.84
N ILE A 21 -0.25 -0.82 10.54
CA ILE A 21 1.03 -0.41 9.95
C ILE A 21 1.53 0.92 10.56
N PRO A 22 0.71 1.98 10.70
CA PRO A 22 1.16 3.24 11.27
C PRO A 22 1.76 3.11 12.67
N ASN A 23 1.10 2.39 13.57
CA ASN A 23 1.57 2.19 14.94
C ASN A 23 2.80 1.28 15.00
N THR A 24 2.87 0.29 14.09
CA THR A 24 4.08 -0.53 13.95
C THR A 24 5.27 0.34 13.58
N ILE A 25 5.13 1.21 12.57
CA ILE A 25 6.18 2.13 12.11
C ILE A 25 6.58 3.11 13.20
N ARG A 26 5.64 3.73 13.91
CA ARG A 26 5.92 4.66 15.02
C ARG A 26 6.76 4.04 16.15
N ASN A 27 6.65 2.73 16.34
CA ASN A 27 7.42 2.00 17.36
C ASN A 27 8.84 1.61 16.90
N HIS A 28 9.26 1.97 15.68
CA HIS A 28 10.65 1.82 15.26
C HIS A 28 11.55 2.93 15.79
N ASP A 29 12.85 2.67 15.77
CA ASP A 29 13.88 3.66 16.09
C ASP A 29 13.72 4.93 15.24
N LYS A 30 13.94 6.10 15.87
CA LYS A 30 13.89 7.42 15.24
C LYS A 30 14.82 7.51 14.02
N ASP A 31 15.94 6.81 14.05
CA ASP A 31 16.91 6.77 12.94
C ASP A 31 16.41 5.97 11.72
N VAL A 32 15.48 5.04 11.94
CA VAL A 32 14.80 4.33 10.85
C VAL A 32 13.72 5.23 10.27
N LEU A 33 12.94 5.88 11.13
CA LEU A 33 11.88 6.81 10.72
C LEU A 33 12.41 8.02 9.93
N SER A 34 13.55 8.58 10.34
CA SER A 34 14.17 9.74 9.68
C SER A 34 14.69 9.38 8.29
N ARG A 35 15.36 8.23 8.14
CA ARG A 35 15.81 7.70 6.83
C ARG A 35 14.63 7.43 5.90
N ILE A 36 13.53 6.93 6.45
CA ILE A 36 12.32 6.71 5.66
C ILE A 36 11.77 8.04 5.19
N ALA A 37 11.55 9.00 6.10
CA ALA A 37 11.02 10.33 5.79
C ALA A 37 11.84 11.05 4.70
N SER A 38 13.17 11.02 4.83
CA SER A 38 14.09 11.72 3.91
C SER A 38 14.10 11.10 2.50
N THR A 39 13.86 9.80 2.38
CA THR A 39 13.88 9.10 1.08
C THR A 39 12.66 9.42 0.21
N ILE A 40 11.53 9.76 0.84
CA ILE A 40 10.23 9.93 0.16
C ILE A 40 9.64 11.34 0.34
N GLY A 41 10.40 12.26 0.94
CA GLY A 41 9.99 13.65 1.15
C GLY A 41 8.74 13.81 2.02
N LEU A 42 8.48 12.87 2.94
CA LEU A 42 7.28 12.89 3.78
C LEU A 42 7.56 13.52 5.15
N LYS A 43 6.57 14.26 5.66
CA LYS A 43 6.58 14.81 7.03
C LYS A 43 6.27 13.78 8.13
N ASN A 44 5.92 12.53 7.77
CA ASN A 44 5.58 11.41 8.67
C ASN A 44 4.38 11.63 9.63
N ASP A 45 3.52 12.61 9.37
CA ASP A 45 2.51 13.01 10.36
C ASP A 45 1.18 12.24 10.28
N THR A 46 0.85 11.62 9.13
CA THR A 46 -0.42 10.90 8.96
C THR A 46 -0.27 9.39 8.81
N ASP A 47 -1.31 8.63 9.14
CA ASP A 47 -1.34 7.18 8.93
C ASP A 47 -1.07 6.82 7.46
N ALA A 48 -1.63 7.59 6.51
CA ALA A 48 -1.37 7.39 5.09
C ALA A 48 0.11 7.61 4.69
N ASP A 49 0.78 8.58 5.32
CA ASP A 49 2.22 8.82 5.12
C ASP A 49 3.04 7.63 5.61
N LEU A 50 2.73 7.13 6.81
CA LEU A 50 3.40 5.99 7.42
C LEU A 50 3.16 4.69 6.66
N ILE A 51 1.97 4.51 6.07
CA ILE A 51 1.69 3.38 5.17
C ILE A 51 2.55 3.49 3.91
N HIS A 52 2.56 4.62 3.23
CA HIS A 52 3.38 4.80 2.03
C HIS A 52 4.87 4.55 2.31
N ALA A 53 5.37 5.15 3.38
CA ALA A 53 6.70 4.91 3.95
C ALA A 53 7.01 3.42 4.09
N SER A 54 6.12 2.66 4.73
CA SER A 54 6.29 1.23 4.96
C SER A 54 6.50 0.42 3.67
N THR A 55 5.98 0.89 2.52
CA THR A 55 6.16 0.19 1.23
C THR A 55 7.58 0.24 0.68
N PHE A 56 8.44 1.15 1.17
CA PHE A 56 9.86 1.25 0.78
C PHE A 56 10.81 0.61 1.80
N VAL A 57 10.33 0.29 3.00
CA VAL A 57 11.17 -0.24 4.08
C VAL A 57 11.46 -1.71 3.84
N LYS A 58 12.75 -2.05 3.72
CA LYS A 58 13.24 -3.42 3.49
C LYS A 58 13.59 -4.22 4.75
N ARG A 59 13.34 -3.71 5.96
CA ARG A 59 13.85 -4.32 7.20
C ARG A 59 12.74 -4.78 8.14
N THR A 60 12.63 -6.09 8.37
CA THR A 60 11.90 -6.65 9.50
C THR A 60 12.79 -6.75 10.73
N ARG A 61 12.18 -6.49 11.89
CA ARG A 61 12.70 -6.51 13.26
C ARG A 61 13.36 -7.83 13.74
N THR A 62 13.54 -8.82 12.87
CA THR A 62 13.88 -10.21 13.24
C THR A 62 15.20 -10.72 12.67
N GLU A 63 15.93 -9.95 11.84
CA GLU A 63 17.22 -10.31 11.21
C GLU A 63 17.26 -11.62 10.39
N LEU A 64 16.15 -12.36 10.31
CA LEU A 64 16.01 -13.54 9.47
C LEU A 64 15.97 -13.14 7.99
N GLY A 65 16.99 -13.53 7.21
CA GLY A 65 17.18 -13.13 5.80
C GLY A 65 16.07 -13.52 4.82
N HIS A 66 15.07 -14.28 5.25
CA HIS A 66 13.88 -14.63 4.47
C HIS A 66 12.64 -13.78 4.82
N ARG A 67 12.69 -12.95 5.87
CA ARG A 67 11.66 -11.96 6.22
C ARG A 67 12.15 -10.54 5.89
N GLY A 68 11.22 -9.62 5.63
CA GLY A 68 11.53 -8.24 5.25
C GLY A 68 11.37 -7.89 3.77
N LYS A 69 10.85 -8.83 2.97
CA LYS A 69 10.54 -8.59 1.55
C LYS A 69 9.16 -7.95 1.32
N GLY A 70 8.31 -7.93 2.35
CA GLY A 70 6.89 -7.55 2.27
C GLY A 70 6.60 -6.30 1.44
N GLY A 71 7.10 -5.11 1.80
CA GLY A 71 6.78 -3.85 1.12
C GLY A 71 7.12 -3.83 -0.39
N PRO A 72 8.37 -4.11 -0.77
CA PRO A 72 8.74 -4.28 -2.18
C PRO A 72 7.97 -5.40 -2.89
N ASP A 73 7.67 -6.51 -2.21
CA ASP A 73 6.85 -7.59 -2.75
C ASP A 73 5.42 -7.09 -3.03
N LEU A 74 4.85 -6.24 -2.17
CA LEU A 74 3.52 -5.66 -2.40
C LEU A 74 3.47 -4.86 -3.70
N ARG A 75 4.48 -4.01 -3.90
CA ARG A 75 4.62 -3.16 -5.10
C ARG A 75 4.95 -3.97 -6.34
N SER A 76 5.70 -5.07 -6.21
CA SER A 76 6.16 -5.91 -7.33
C SER A 76 5.02 -6.49 -8.18
N ILE A 77 3.89 -6.82 -7.54
CA ILE A 77 2.69 -7.31 -8.26
C ILE A 77 2.19 -6.23 -9.24
N VAL A 78 2.22 -4.96 -8.83
CA VAL A 78 1.76 -3.86 -9.68
C VAL A 78 2.74 -3.53 -10.81
N GLU A 79 4.03 -3.77 -10.60
CA GLU A 79 5.02 -3.65 -11.68
C GLU A 79 5.01 -4.85 -12.63
N THR A 80 4.58 -6.03 -12.17
CA THR A 80 4.49 -7.25 -12.97
C THR A 80 3.23 -7.29 -13.84
N PHE A 81 2.10 -6.82 -13.30
CA PHE A 81 0.80 -6.87 -13.96
C PHE A 81 0.30 -5.44 -14.21
N PRO A 82 0.37 -4.91 -15.45
CA PRO A 82 0.08 -3.51 -15.76
C PRO A 82 -1.33 -3.06 -15.40
N SER A 83 -2.32 -3.97 -15.35
CA SER A 83 -3.69 -3.66 -14.93
C SER A 83 -3.90 -3.67 -13.41
N ALA A 84 -2.89 -4.05 -12.62
CA ALA A 84 -3.06 -4.25 -11.19
C ALA A 84 -3.22 -2.94 -10.41
N LEU A 85 -3.87 -3.03 -9.25
CA LEU A 85 -4.05 -2.00 -8.26
C LEU A 85 -3.69 -2.60 -6.91
N LEU A 86 -2.78 -1.96 -6.18
CA LEU A 86 -2.53 -2.21 -4.77
C LEU A 86 -3.21 -1.12 -3.95
N SER A 87 -4.05 -1.49 -2.98
CA SER A 87 -4.64 -0.59 -2.00
C SER A 87 -4.33 -1.09 -0.59
N ILE A 88 -3.63 -0.30 0.20
CA ILE A 88 -3.35 -0.59 1.61
C ILE A 88 -4.17 0.39 2.45
N ARG A 89 -5.05 -0.14 3.29
CA ARG A 89 -5.77 0.62 4.32
C ARG A 89 -5.28 0.15 5.67
N SER A 90 -4.92 1.07 6.56
CA SER A 90 -4.63 0.73 7.93
C SER A 90 -4.94 1.88 8.87
N ASN A 91 -5.67 1.57 9.94
CA ASN A 91 -6.24 2.56 10.84
C ASN A 91 -6.97 3.66 10.05
N MET A 92 -6.52 4.91 10.12
CA MET A 92 -7.16 6.05 9.44
C MET A 92 -6.59 6.32 8.05
N GLY A 93 -5.51 5.62 7.66
CA GLY A 93 -4.75 5.91 6.45
C GLY A 93 -5.04 4.95 5.30
N ARG A 94 -4.93 5.47 4.09
CA ARG A 94 -4.94 4.70 2.85
C ARG A 94 -3.82 5.13 1.92
N TYR A 95 -3.15 4.15 1.34
CA TYR A 95 -2.21 4.32 0.24
C TYR A 95 -2.64 3.45 -0.94
N VAL A 96 -2.50 3.97 -2.15
CA VAL A 96 -2.84 3.24 -3.38
C VAL A 96 -1.75 3.41 -4.43
N LEU A 97 -1.43 2.32 -5.12
CA LEU A 97 -0.55 2.25 -6.28
C LEU A 97 -1.28 1.55 -7.42
N LYS A 98 -1.42 2.20 -8.56
CA LYS A 98 -2.00 1.60 -9.77
C LYS A 98 -0.93 1.27 -10.80
N GLY A 99 -1.14 0.20 -11.55
CA GLY A 99 -0.36 -0.19 -12.71
C GLY A 99 -0.57 0.79 -13.86
N LYS A 100 0.32 0.73 -14.86
CA LYS A 100 0.31 1.67 -16.00
C LYS A 100 -0.99 1.60 -16.82
N ASP A 101 -1.57 0.41 -16.92
CA ASP A 101 -2.76 0.13 -17.72
C ASP A 101 -4.02 -0.01 -16.85
N HIS A 102 -3.91 0.24 -15.54
CA HIS A 102 -5.05 0.16 -14.63
C HIS A 102 -6.09 1.22 -15.00
N ARG A 103 -7.20 0.77 -15.58
CA ARG A 103 -8.34 1.62 -15.93
C ARG A 103 -9.12 1.96 -14.67
N SER A 104 -8.74 3.07 -14.04
CA SER A 104 -9.47 3.59 -12.89
C SER A 104 -10.91 3.91 -13.27
N LYS A 105 -11.87 3.08 -12.82
CA LYS A 105 -13.23 3.54 -12.56
C LYS A 105 -13.12 4.44 -11.33
N ALA A 106 -12.83 5.73 -11.54
CA ALA A 106 -12.60 6.64 -10.43
C ALA A 106 -13.70 6.48 -9.38
N HIS A 107 -13.34 6.10 -8.15
CA HIS A 107 -14.20 6.30 -6.99
C HIS A 107 -14.33 7.82 -6.83
N ARG A 108 -15.36 8.39 -7.46
CA ARG A 108 -15.53 9.82 -7.76
C ARG A 108 -15.60 10.74 -6.52
N ASN A 109 -15.59 10.18 -5.31
CA ASN A 109 -15.94 10.90 -4.08
C ASN A 109 -14.81 10.97 -3.02
N GLU A 110 -13.67 10.29 -3.19
CA GLU A 110 -12.54 10.43 -2.25
C GLU A 110 -11.54 11.48 -2.76
N LYS A 111 -11.12 12.40 -1.87
CA LYS A 111 -10.05 13.37 -2.17
C LYS A 111 -8.72 12.64 -2.32
N GLN A 112 -8.27 12.48 -3.56
CA GLN A 112 -7.03 11.80 -3.90
C GLN A 112 -5.85 12.78 -3.82
N ASN A 113 -4.99 12.62 -2.81
CA ASN A 113 -3.75 13.38 -2.74
C ASN A 113 -2.66 12.60 -3.48
N TYR A 114 -2.49 12.91 -4.76
CA TYR A 114 -1.47 12.28 -5.61
C TYR A 114 -0.05 12.58 -5.12
N ILE A 115 0.82 11.59 -5.23
CA ILE A 115 2.24 11.72 -4.88
C ILE A 115 2.99 12.28 -6.07
N ALA A 116 3.73 13.38 -5.85
CA ALA A 116 4.52 14.03 -6.90
C ALA A 116 5.57 13.07 -7.50
N GLY A 117 5.82 13.18 -8.80
CA GLY A 117 6.80 12.34 -9.49
C GLY A 117 6.35 10.89 -9.78
N THR A 118 5.08 10.55 -9.57
CA THR A 118 4.56 9.18 -9.79
C THR A 118 3.63 9.04 -11.00
N ASP A 119 3.57 10.02 -11.91
CA ASP A 119 2.65 10.03 -13.06
C ASP A 119 1.17 9.76 -12.69
N LYS A 120 0.76 10.25 -11.51
CA LYS A 120 -0.57 9.99 -10.93
C LYS A 120 -0.88 8.49 -10.75
N ARG A 121 0.15 7.66 -10.59
CA ARG A 121 0.03 6.24 -10.25
C ARG A 121 -0.14 6.00 -8.76
N GLU A 122 0.33 6.93 -7.93
CA GLU A 122 0.25 6.80 -6.47
C GLU A 122 -0.54 7.94 -5.85
N TRP A 123 -1.38 7.60 -4.88
CA TRP A 123 -2.08 8.58 -4.07
C TRP A 123 -2.33 8.08 -2.66
N LYS A 124 -2.62 9.03 -1.77
CA LYS A 124 -2.93 8.79 -0.38
C LYS A 124 -4.21 9.50 0.01
N SER A 125 -4.91 8.95 0.99
CA SER A 125 -6.03 9.60 1.66
C SER A 125 -6.07 9.17 3.12
N ASN A 126 -6.67 10.02 3.96
CA ASN A 126 -7.04 9.64 5.32
C ASN A 126 -8.56 9.74 5.43
N ILE A 127 -9.15 8.90 6.28
CA ILE A 127 -10.57 8.91 6.63
C ILE A 127 -10.74 9.39 8.06
N SER A 128 -11.96 9.81 8.43
CA SER A 128 -12.26 10.37 9.76
C SER A 128 -12.27 9.34 10.89
N GLU A 129 -12.48 8.06 10.55
CA GLU A 129 -12.60 6.98 11.52
C GLU A 129 -11.63 5.84 11.19
N SER A 130 -11.05 5.24 12.23
CA SER A 130 -10.10 4.14 12.06
C SER A 130 -10.81 2.84 11.73
N ILE A 131 -10.25 2.04 10.82
CA ILE A 131 -10.70 0.66 10.59
C ILE A 131 -10.21 -0.32 11.68
N LEU A 132 -9.44 0.16 12.66
CA LEU A 132 -8.88 -0.63 13.78
C LEU A 132 -8.14 -1.91 13.33
N GLY A 133 -7.33 -1.78 12.28
CA GLY A 133 -6.61 -2.91 11.70
C GLY A 133 -5.90 -2.55 10.40
N THR A 134 -5.63 -3.57 9.58
CA THR A 134 -4.99 -3.45 8.26
C THR A 134 -5.72 -4.30 7.23
N ILE A 135 -5.94 -3.73 6.04
CA ILE A 135 -6.40 -4.42 4.84
C ILE A 135 -5.40 -4.12 3.72
N VAL A 136 -4.83 -5.16 3.14
CA VAL A 136 -4.04 -5.09 1.90
C VAL A 136 -4.85 -5.75 0.79
N GLU A 137 -5.10 -5.00 -0.27
CA GLU A 137 -5.90 -5.42 -1.41
C GLU A 137 -5.08 -5.33 -2.68
N TRP A 138 -5.10 -6.40 -3.48
CA TRP A 138 -4.74 -6.35 -4.89
C TRP A 138 -5.97 -6.62 -5.75
N ASN A 139 -6.11 -5.85 -6.82
CA ASN A 139 -7.09 -6.07 -7.86
C ASN A 139 -6.40 -6.03 -9.21
N LEU A 140 -6.55 -7.05 -10.06
CA LEU A 140 -5.95 -7.10 -11.39
C LEU A 140 -6.82 -7.85 -12.39
N SER A 141 -6.71 -7.50 -13.66
CA SER A 141 -7.40 -8.19 -14.75
C SER A 141 -6.85 -9.60 -14.92
N ILE A 142 -7.74 -10.59 -15.06
CA ILE A 142 -7.35 -11.97 -15.40
C ILE A 142 -6.68 -12.04 -16.79
N LYS A 143 -6.89 -11.04 -17.66
CA LYS A 143 -6.21 -10.95 -18.96
C LYS A 143 -4.69 -10.87 -18.81
N ASP A 144 -4.19 -10.21 -17.76
CA ASP A 144 -2.75 -10.12 -17.52
C ASP A 144 -2.13 -11.47 -17.10
N MET A 145 -2.97 -12.44 -16.71
CA MET A 145 -2.55 -13.78 -16.32
C MET A 145 -2.59 -14.79 -17.48
N LYS A 146 -3.25 -14.44 -18.59
CA LYS A 146 -3.30 -15.27 -19.79
C LYS A 146 -2.14 -14.85 -20.70
N LYS A 147 -1.01 -15.56 -20.58
CA LYS A 147 0.07 -15.49 -21.58
C LYS A 147 -0.39 -16.05 -22.91
#